data_AF-A0A512J848-F1
#
_entry.id   AF-A0A512J848-F1
#
_cell.length_a   1.000
_cell.length_b   1.000
_cell.length_c   1.000
_cell.angle_alpha   90.00
_cell.angle_beta   90.00
_cell.angle_gamma   90.00
#
_symmetry.space_group_name_H-M   'P 1'
#
loop_
_entity.id
_entity.type
_entity.pdbx_description
1 polymer ?
#
loop_
_entity_poly.entity_id
_entity_poly.type
_entity_poly.pdbx_seq_one_letter_code
_entity_poly.pdbx_strand_id
1 'polypeptide(L)'
;MSNLQPPASLAADLGDAPVLHVAHDPDTGLPWPDPTVPEPEFVSLAQFIFEAAADATDGCLVEPDGICRHGHPSWLLRLGVI
;
A
#
# COMPACT_ATOMS: atom_id res chain seq x y z
N MET A 1 -20.39 36.25 -11.38
CA MET A 1 -20.21 34.95 -12.06
C MET A 1 -18.95 34.33 -11.47
N SER A 2 -19.13 33.41 -10.51
CA SER A 2 -18.01 32.78 -9.80
C SER A 2 -17.33 31.77 -10.73
N ASN A 3 -16.09 32.04 -11.12
CA ASN A 3 -15.25 31.10 -11.85
C ASN A 3 -14.65 30.11 -10.85
N LEU A 4 -15.22 28.90 -10.80
CA LEU A 4 -14.61 27.75 -10.14
C LEU A 4 -13.51 27.21 -11.07
N GLN A 5 -12.27 27.57 -10.79
CA GLN A 5 -11.11 26.90 -11.38
C GLN A 5 -10.79 25.66 -10.51
N PRO A 6 -10.82 24.43 -11.05
CA PRO A 6 -10.33 23.27 -10.31
C PRO A 6 -8.81 23.39 -10.10
N PRO A 7 -8.26 22.96 -8.95
CA PRO A 7 -6.82 22.96 -8.76
C PRO A 7 -6.17 21.98 -9.73
N ALA A 8 -5.12 22.47 -10.39
CA ALA A 8 -4.26 21.72 -11.28
C ALA A 8 -3.43 20.71 -10.47
N SER A 9 -4.02 19.57 -10.14
CA SER A 9 -3.28 18.41 -9.64
C SER A 9 -3.05 17.42 -10.78
N LEU A 10 -1.90 17.61 -11.43
CA LEU A 10 -1.00 16.59 -11.99
C LEU A 10 -1.56 15.68 -13.09
N ALA A 11 -1.81 16.27 -14.26
CA ALA A 11 -1.62 15.58 -15.54
C ALA A 11 -0.17 15.78 -16.02
N ALA A 12 0.80 15.23 -15.28
CA ALA A 12 2.21 15.25 -15.67
C ALA A 12 2.70 13.80 -15.84
N ASP A 13 2.97 13.44 -17.09
CA ASP A 13 3.86 12.35 -17.55
C ASP A 13 3.77 11.01 -16.78
N LEU A 14 2.78 10.18 -17.14
CA LEU A 14 2.58 8.81 -16.63
C LEU A 14 3.61 7.78 -17.18
N GLY A 15 4.83 8.21 -17.50
CA GLY A 15 5.84 7.36 -18.14
C GLY A 15 6.85 6.69 -17.22
N ASP A 16 7.14 7.27 -16.04
CA ASP A 16 8.24 6.80 -15.17
C ASP A 16 8.14 7.28 -13.70
N ALA A 17 6.96 7.72 -13.25
CA ALA A 17 6.79 8.12 -11.85
C ALA A 17 6.89 6.87 -10.95
N PRO A 18 7.73 6.87 -9.89
CA PRO A 18 7.78 5.74 -8.97
C PRO A 18 6.39 5.55 -8.36
N VAL A 19 5.86 4.32 -8.44
CA VAL A 19 4.61 3.96 -7.76
C VAL A 19 4.83 4.20 -6.27
N LEU A 20 4.16 5.21 -5.73
CA LEU A 20 4.35 5.59 -4.34
C LEU A 20 3.65 4.56 -3.45
N HIS A 21 4.41 3.93 -2.56
CA HIS A 21 3.87 3.03 -1.54
C HIS A 21 2.80 3.73 -0.71
N VAL A 22 1.69 3.03 -0.44
CA VAL A 22 0.59 3.50 0.39
C VAL A 22 1.11 3.68 1.81
N ALA A 23 1.34 4.92 2.25
CA ALA A 23 1.98 5.23 3.53
C ALA A 23 0.99 5.49 4.68
N HIS A 24 -0.30 5.48 4.39
CA HIS A 24 -1.36 5.75 5.36
C HIS A 24 -2.47 4.73 5.19
N ASP A 25 -3.17 4.47 6.28
CA ASP A 25 -4.39 3.69 6.31
C ASP A 25 -5.50 4.39 5.51
N PRO A 26 -6.09 3.74 4.50
CA PRO A 26 -7.17 4.34 3.71
C PRO A 26 -8.44 4.58 4.54
N ASP A 27 -8.68 3.81 5.60
CA ASP A 27 -9.88 3.92 6.42
C ASP A 27 -9.72 4.98 7.52
N THR A 28 -8.56 5.01 8.18
CA THR A 28 -8.32 5.91 9.32
C THR A 28 -7.51 7.16 8.97
N GLY A 29 -6.81 7.18 7.84
CA GLY A 29 -5.88 8.25 7.45
C GLY A 29 -4.62 8.34 8.30
N LEU A 30 -4.43 7.43 9.27
CA LEU A 30 -3.24 7.39 10.11
C LEU A 30 -2.04 6.84 9.33
N PRO A 31 -0.82 7.30 9.61
CA PRO A 31 0.37 6.77 8.96
C PRO A 31 0.60 5.31 9.37
N TRP A 32 1.00 4.48 8.41
CA TRP A 32 1.41 3.11 8.70
C TRP A 32 2.71 3.09 9.51
N PRO A 33 2.91 2.07 10.37
CA PRO A 33 4.21 1.83 11.00
C PRO A 33 5.31 1.60 9.95
N ASP A 34 6.55 1.94 10.32
CA ASP A 34 7.72 1.62 9.50
C ASP A 34 7.88 0.09 9.38
N PRO A 35 8.15 -0.45 8.18
CA PRO A 35 8.39 -1.88 8.00
C PRO A 35 9.58 -2.36 8.84
N THR A 36 9.42 -3.49 9.52
CA THR A 36 10.50 -4.13 10.29
C THR A 36 11.10 -5.33 9.58
N VAL A 37 10.48 -5.78 8.48
CA VAL A 37 11.03 -6.79 7.56
C VAL A 37 11.30 -6.15 6.20
N PRO A 38 12.23 -6.69 5.38
CA PRO A 38 12.46 -6.18 4.04
C PRO A 38 11.24 -6.40 3.13
N GLU A 39 11.12 -5.55 2.11
CA GLU A 39 10.13 -5.72 1.06
C GLU A 39 10.32 -7.08 0.34
N PRO A 40 9.23 -7.84 0.14
CA PRO A 40 9.30 -9.14 -0.52
C PRO A 40 9.52 -8.99 -2.02
N GLU A 41 10.10 -10.02 -2.63
CA GLU A 41 10.27 -10.10 -4.09
C GLU A 41 8.90 -10.23 -4.79
N PHE A 42 8.83 -9.81 -6.05
CA PHE A 42 7.60 -9.86 -6.85
C PHE A 42 6.93 -11.25 -6.88
N VAL A 43 7.74 -12.32 -6.93
CA VAL A 43 7.22 -13.70 -6.93
C VAL A 43 6.45 -14.01 -5.63
N SER A 44 6.93 -13.50 -4.50
CA SER A 44 6.25 -13.67 -3.20
C SER A 44 4.94 -12.91 -3.15
N LEU A 45 4.87 -11.70 -3.72
CA LEU A 45 3.62 -10.95 -3.82
C LEU A 45 2.55 -11.72 -4.62
N ALA A 46 2.94 -12.36 -5.72
CA ALA A 46 2.02 -13.20 -6.48
C ALA A 46 1.52 -14.39 -5.64
N GLN A 47 2.41 -15.05 -4.89
CA GLN A 47 2.05 -16.14 -3.98
C GLN A 47 1.03 -15.68 -2.94
N PHE A 48 1.20 -14.50 -2.35
CA PHE A 48 0.27 -13.98 -1.35
C PHE A 48 -1.18 -13.86 -1.87
N ILE A 49 -1.33 -13.45 -3.13
CA ILE A 49 -2.64 -13.37 -3.78
C ILE A 49 -3.21 -14.78 -4.01
N PHE A 50 -2.40 -15.73 -4.49
CA PHE A 50 -2.86 -17.09 -4.79
C PHE A 50 -3.18 -17.91 -3.55
N GLU A 51 -2.43 -17.74 -2.47
CA GLU A 51 -2.60 -18.47 -1.21
C GLU A 51 -3.65 -17.83 -0.29
N ALA A 52 -4.15 -16.64 -0.65
CA ALA A 52 -5.05 -15.83 0.18
C ALA A 52 -4.49 -15.58 1.59
N ALA A 53 -3.17 -15.45 1.69
CA ALA A 53 -2.45 -15.17 2.92
C ALA A 53 -1.18 -14.38 2.58
N ALA A 54 -0.93 -13.28 3.29
CA ALA A 54 0.18 -12.38 3.02
C ALA A 54 0.98 -12.10 4.30
N ASP A 55 2.28 -11.90 4.13
CA ASP A 55 3.09 -11.34 5.21
C ASP A 55 2.79 -9.84 5.35
N ALA A 56 2.66 -9.40 6.60
CA ALA A 56 2.64 -8.01 6.98
C ALA A 56 4.05 -7.41 7.00
N THR A 57 4.11 -6.08 7.03
CA THR A 57 5.37 -5.33 7.09
C THR A 57 6.17 -5.54 8.39
N ASP A 58 5.62 -6.28 9.36
CA ASP A 58 6.31 -6.80 10.55
C ASP A 58 6.62 -8.31 10.52
N GLY A 59 6.23 -9.01 9.45
CA GLY A 59 6.37 -10.46 9.30
C GLY A 59 5.25 -11.28 9.95
N CYS A 60 4.17 -10.66 10.42
CA CYS A 60 2.97 -11.40 10.82
C CYS A 60 2.24 -11.95 9.58
N LEU A 61 1.70 -13.17 9.67
CA LEU A 61 0.80 -13.70 8.65
C LEU A 61 -0.60 -13.11 8.83
N VAL A 62 -1.13 -12.48 7.78
CA VAL A 62 -2.44 -11.84 7.72
C VAL A 62 -3.18 -12.20 6.42
N GLU A 63 -4.44 -11.80 6.31
CA GLU A 63 -5.14 -11.81 5.03
C GLU A 63 -4.47 -10.83 4.04
N PRO A 64 -4.65 -10.99 2.72
CA PRO A 64 -4.05 -10.13 1.71
C PRO A 64 -4.33 -8.64 1.95
N ASP A 65 -5.53 -8.28 2.37
CA ASP A 65 -6.01 -6.94 2.75
C ASP A 65 -6.01 -6.73 4.29
N GLY A 66 -5.31 -7.61 5.00
CA GLY A 66 -5.29 -7.63 6.45
C GLY A 66 -4.28 -6.65 7.06
N ILE A 67 -4.59 -6.24 8.28
CA ILE A 67 -3.69 -5.51 9.18
C ILE A 67 -3.44 -6.40 10.39
N CYS A 68 -2.18 -6.58 10.76
CA CYS A 68 -1.84 -7.41 11.92
C CYS A 68 -2.25 -6.71 13.22
N ARG A 69 -2.29 -7.47 14.33
CA ARG A 69 -2.63 -6.92 15.65
C ARG A 69 -1.67 -5.84 16.17
N HIS A 70 -0.47 -5.73 15.60
CA HIS A 70 0.50 -4.69 15.93
C HIS A 70 0.29 -3.41 15.10
N GLY A 71 -0.67 -3.41 14.16
CA GLY A 71 -1.00 -2.27 13.30
C GLY A 71 -0.23 -2.21 11.99
N HIS A 72 0.55 -3.24 11.65
CA HIS A 72 1.26 -3.31 10.39
C HIS A 72 0.34 -3.83 9.27
N PRO A 73 0.26 -3.13 8.13
CA PRO A 73 -0.49 -3.62 6.98
C PRO A 73 0.22 -4.81 6.32
N SER A 74 -0.53 -5.61 5.57
CA SER A 74 0.03 -6.55 4.59
C SER A 74 0.97 -5.83 3.61
N TRP A 75 1.95 -6.56 3.06
CA TRP A 75 2.77 -6.01 1.98
C TRP A 75 1.94 -5.62 0.75
N LEU A 76 0.86 -6.35 0.45
CA LEU A 76 0.00 -6.05 -0.70
C LEU A 76 -0.71 -4.70 -0.56
N LEU A 77 -1.19 -4.36 0.64
CA LEU A 77 -1.74 -3.03 0.94
C LEU A 77 -0.66 -1.96 0.89
N ARG A 78 0.50 -2.19 1.54
CA ARG A 78 1.60 -1.21 1.58
C ARG A 78 2.10 -0.83 0.19
N LEU A 79 2.14 -1.81 -0.72
CA LEU A 79 2.57 -1.63 -2.11
C LEU A 79 1.46 -1.18 -3.05
N GLY A 80 0.20 -1.10 -2.58
CA GLY A 80 -0.95 -0.68 -3.39
C GLY A 80 -1.30 -1.67 -4.51
N VAL A 81 -1.04 -2.96 -4.28
CA VAL A 81 -1.39 -4.04 -5.21
C VAL A 81 -2.89 -4.35 -5.17
N ILE A 82 -3.52 -4.11 -4.01
CA ILE A 82 -4.95 -4.28 -3.74
C ILE A 82 -5.53 -3.05 -3.04
#